data_AF-A0A524DKM9-F1
#
_entry.id   AF-A0A524DKM9-F1
#
_cell.length_a   1.000
_cell.length_b   1.000
_cell.length_c   1.000
_cell.angle_alpha   90.00
_cell.angle_beta   90.00
_cell.angle_gamma   90.00
#
_symmetry.space_group_name_H-M   'P 1'
#
loop_
_entity.id
_entity.type
_entity.pdbx_description
1 polymer ?
#
loop_
_entity_poly.entity_id
_entity_poly.type
_entity_poly.pdbx_seq_one_letter_code
_entity_poly.pdbx_strand_id
1 'polypeptide(L)'
;MGKNKNKTGRSVRYVNMLKRLYRHADFLAKLTKLSFIQKRIEKSTVNDEMIYLTKDKIIPINQEVGKPTDMVLPSEVVEYFVNKTKYHWIMNFCICRDSLKCEDYPRQLGCLFMGEPVVGINPAFG
;
A
#
# COMPACT_ATOMS: atom_id res chain seq x y z
N MET A 1 17.53 -24.96 3.44
CA MET A 1 16.85 -25.62 4.58
C MET A 1 15.77 -24.72 5.15
N GLY A 2 14.50 -25.12 4.94
CA GLY A 2 13.37 -24.89 5.83
C GLY A 2 12.97 -23.47 6.23
N LYS A 3 12.15 -22.82 5.40
CA LYS A 3 10.98 -22.08 5.90
C LYS A 3 9.75 -22.44 5.09
N ASN A 4 9.24 -23.65 5.32
CA ASN A 4 7.87 -24.00 4.99
C ASN A 4 6.95 -23.32 6.01
N LYS A 5 6.24 -22.28 5.58
CA LYS A 5 5.02 -21.80 6.22
C LYS A 5 4.12 -21.36 5.09
N ASN A 6 2.96 -21.99 4.97
CA ASN A 6 1.84 -21.56 4.14
C ASN A 6 1.65 -20.04 4.27
N LYS A 7 2.27 -19.25 3.38
CA LYS A 7 2.06 -17.81 3.32
C LYS A 7 0.81 -17.59 2.50
N THR A 8 -0.33 -18.01 3.05
CA THR A 8 -1.60 -17.51 2.55
C THR A 8 -1.60 -16.01 2.81
N GLY A 9 -1.78 -15.22 1.75
CA GLY A 9 -1.94 -13.79 1.88
C GLY A 9 -3.06 -13.43 2.86
N ARG A 10 -3.14 -12.16 3.25
CA ARG A 10 -4.15 -11.70 4.21
C ARG A 10 -5.55 -12.19 3.83
N SER A 11 -6.33 -12.69 4.79
CA SER A 11 -7.67 -13.25 4.51
C SER A 11 -8.62 -12.18 3.97
N VAL A 12 -9.57 -12.59 3.13
CA VAL A 12 -10.60 -11.69 2.56
C VAL A 12 -11.36 -10.95 3.65
N ARG A 13 -11.70 -11.64 4.75
CA ARG A 13 -12.39 -11.05 5.90
C ARG A 13 -11.56 -9.96 6.57
N TYR A 14 -10.26 -10.19 6.77
CA TYR A 14 -9.35 -9.21 7.37
C TYR A 14 -9.24 -7.96 6.49
N VAL A 15 -9.06 -8.15 5.19
CA VAL A 15 -8.97 -7.04 4.24
C VAL A 15 -10.27 -6.26 4.18
N ASN A 16 -11.43 -6.92 4.11
CA ASN A 16 -12.74 -6.24 4.12
C ASN A 16 -13.00 -5.46 5.41
N MET A 17 -12.55 -5.97 6.56
CA MET A 17 -12.60 -5.24 7.82
C MET A 17 -11.73 -3.97 7.75
N LEU A 18 -10.48 -4.08 7.29
CA LEU A 18 -9.59 -2.93 7.13
C LEU A 18 -10.15 -1.89 6.16
N LYS A 19 -10.69 -2.31 5.00
CA LYS A 19 -11.31 -1.41 4.02
C LYS A 19 -12.45 -0.59 4.63
N ARG A 20 -13.31 -1.23 5.44
CA ARG A 20 -14.38 -0.54 6.18
C ARG A 20 -13.85 0.47 7.19
N LEU A 21 -12.77 0.10 7.89
CA LEU A 21 -12.15 0.95 8.90
C LEU A 21 -11.41 2.15 8.28
N TYR A 22 -10.81 1.96 7.10
CA TYR A 22 -10.00 2.97 6.40
C TYR A 22 -10.80 4.22 6.02
N ARG A 23 -12.12 4.12 5.88
CA ARG A 23 -13.00 5.30 5.74
C ARG A 23 -12.83 6.31 6.87
N HIS A 24 -12.48 5.84 8.07
CA HIS A 24 -12.29 6.67 9.26
C HIS A 24 -10.79 6.86 9.59
N ALA A 25 -9.90 6.65 8.61
CA ALA A 25 -8.45 6.73 8.82
C ALA A 25 -8.02 8.07 9.45
N ASP A 26 -8.60 9.20 9.04
CA ASP A 26 -8.26 10.51 9.61
C ASP A 26 -8.60 10.63 11.10
N PHE A 27 -9.75 10.07 11.50
CA PHE A 27 -10.14 10.03 12.91
C PHE A 27 -9.23 9.11 13.71
N LEU A 28 -8.95 7.92 13.17
CA LEU A 28 -8.09 6.92 13.82
C LEU A 28 -6.65 7.42 13.94
N ALA A 29 -6.13 8.12 12.93
CA ALA A 29 -4.80 8.74 12.94
C ALA A 29 -4.67 9.85 13.99
N LYS A 30 -5.77 10.52 14.36
CA LYS A 30 -5.75 11.47 15.49
C LYS A 30 -5.63 10.74 16.82
N LEU A 31 -6.25 9.56 16.96
CA LEU A 31 -6.16 8.74 18.18
C LEU A 31 -4.76 8.14 18.39
N THR A 32 -3.99 7.91 17.32
CA THR A 32 -2.62 7.41 17.44
C THR A 32 -1.64 8.41 18.08
N LYS A 33 -2.04 9.67 18.28
CA LYS A 33 -1.26 10.69 19.00
C LYS A 33 -1.22 10.49 20.52
N LEU A 34 -2.03 9.56 21.05
CA LEU A 34 -1.96 9.19 22.46
C LEU A 34 -0.67 8.39 22.72
N SER A 35 0.13 8.86 23.67
CA SER A 35 1.50 8.38 23.93
C SER A 35 1.62 6.86 24.17
N PHE A 36 0.57 6.22 24.68
CA PHE A 36 0.54 4.77 24.88
C PHE A 36 0.22 3.99 23.59
N ILE A 37 -0.67 4.52 22.73
CA ILE A 37 -1.05 3.90 21.46
C ILE A 37 0.11 4.02 20.48
N GLN A 38 0.72 5.20 20.41
CA GLN A 38 1.89 5.45 19.56
C GLN A 38 2.99 4.41 19.80
N LYS A 39 3.40 4.21 21.06
CA LYS A 39 4.43 3.22 21.44
C LYS A 39 4.06 1.78 21.06
N ARG A 40 2.77 1.43 21.11
CA ARG A 40 2.27 0.10 20.72
C ARG A 40 2.31 -0.09 19.21
N ILE A 41 1.95 0.94 18.44
CA ILE A 41 1.98 0.91 16.97
C ILE A 41 3.42 0.87 16.46
N GLU A 42 4.31 1.73 16.97
CA GLU A 42 5.72 1.74 16.58
C GLU A 42 6.35 0.36 16.80
N LYS A 43 6.12 -0.29 17.95
CA LYS A 43 6.62 -1.64 18.22
C LYS A 43 6.06 -2.71 17.26
N SER A 44 4.88 -2.49 16.70
CA SER A 44 4.20 -3.44 15.79
C SER A 44 4.53 -3.22 14.31
N THR A 45 4.97 -2.02 13.92
CA THR A 45 5.12 -1.61 12.50
C THR A 45 6.57 -1.67 12.00
N VAL A 46 7.54 -1.98 12.88
CA VAL A 46 9.00 -2.07 12.59
C VAL A 46 9.36 -3.13 11.53
N ASN A 47 8.40 -3.91 11.01
CA ASN A 47 8.66 -4.95 10.01
C ASN A 47 8.24 -4.59 8.59
N ASP A 48 7.64 -3.42 8.36
CA ASP A 48 7.32 -2.95 7.02
C ASP A 48 8.41 -1.96 6.58
N GLU A 49 9.08 -2.23 5.46
CA GLU A 49 10.12 -1.37 4.83
C GLU A 49 9.53 -0.05 4.27
N MET A 50 8.44 0.44 4.85
CA MET A 50 7.85 1.72 4.49
C MET A 50 8.51 2.82 5.32
N ILE A 51 9.44 3.54 4.70
CA ILE A 51 10.09 4.70 5.32
C ILE A 51 9.08 5.86 5.33
N TYR A 52 8.51 6.18 6.49
CA TYR A 52 7.72 7.39 6.70
C TYR A 52 8.59 8.46 7.36
N LEU A 53 8.82 9.58 6.66
CA LEU A 53 9.51 10.73 7.24
C LEU A 53 8.54 11.47 8.18
N THR A 54 8.79 11.40 9.48
CA THR A 54 7.99 12.13 10.46
C THR A 54 8.33 13.62 10.39
N LYS A 55 7.29 14.48 10.37
CA LYS A 55 7.45 15.94 10.27
C LYS A 55 8.34 16.54 11.36
N ASP A 56 8.39 15.89 12.52
CA ASP A 56 9.12 16.35 13.70
C ASP A 56 10.66 16.19 13.57
N LYS A 57 11.14 15.47 12.54
CA LYS A 57 12.58 15.25 12.27
C LYS A 57 13.04 15.87 10.95
N ILE A 58 12.35 16.91 10.48
CA ILE A 58 12.68 17.58 9.22
C ILE A 58 13.41 18.88 9.53
N ILE A 59 14.60 19.07 8.95
CA ILE A 59 15.30 20.36 8.94
C ILE A 59 14.81 21.12 7.70
N PRO A 60 14.12 22.26 7.84
CA PRO A 60 13.65 23.02 6.70
C PRO A 60 14.83 23.66 5.96
N ILE A 61 15.01 23.34 4.68
CA ILE A 61 16.11 23.87 3.87
C ILE A 61 15.75 25.16 3.11
N ASN A 62 14.55 25.74 3.31
CA ASN A 62 14.05 26.94 2.62
C ASN A 62 14.30 26.98 1.11
N GLN A 63 14.38 25.80 0.50
CA GLN A 63 14.61 25.63 -0.92
C GLN A 63 13.32 25.08 -1.53
N GLU A 64 12.84 25.76 -2.57
CA GLU A 64 11.74 25.23 -3.35
C GLU A 64 12.22 23.98 -4.11
N VAL A 65 11.79 22.81 -3.64
CA VAL A 65 11.84 21.61 -4.45
C VAL A 65 10.68 21.75 -5.42
N GLY A 66 11.00 21.86 -6.73
CA GLY A 66 9.98 21.93 -7.77
C GLY A 66 8.92 20.84 -7.54
N LYS A 67 7.64 21.17 -7.76
CA LYS A 67 6.58 20.17 -7.63
C LYS A 67 6.94 18.98 -8.51
N PRO A 68 6.80 17.74 -8.02
CA PRO A 68 6.89 16.58 -8.90
C PRO A 68 5.92 16.83 -10.04
N THR A 69 6.44 16.97 -11.26
CA THR A 69 5.59 16.98 -12.44
C THR A 69 4.94 15.61 -12.50
N ASP A 70 3.62 15.57 -12.64
CA ASP A 70 2.89 14.33 -12.96
C ASP A 70 3.42 13.80 -14.30
N MET A 71 4.45 12.96 -14.23
CA MET A 71 5.10 12.40 -15.40
C MET A 71 4.36 11.12 -15.75
N VAL A 72 3.67 11.14 -16.90
CA VAL A 72 3.12 9.92 -17.48
C VAL A 72 4.30 9.03 -17.88
N LEU A 73 4.32 7.81 -17.35
CA LEU A 73 5.33 6.82 -17.68
C LEU A 73 5.15 6.36 -19.14
N PRO A 74 6.20 6.36 -19.98
CA PRO A 74 6.11 5.83 -21.34
C PRO A 74 5.67 4.36 -21.34
N SER A 75 4.83 3.97 -22.29
CA SER A 75 4.28 2.63 -22.38
C SER A 75 5.37 1.56 -22.52
N GLU A 76 6.47 1.88 -23.19
CA GLU A 76 7.62 1.00 -23.41
C GLU A 76 8.31 0.65 -22.09
N VAL A 77 8.36 1.59 -21.14
CA VAL A 77 8.95 1.34 -19.82
C VAL A 77 8.05 0.40 -19.01
N VAL A 78 6.73 0.62 -19.05
CA VAL A 78 5.76 -0.27 -18.39
C VAL A 78 5.86 -1.67 -18.99
N GLU A 79 5.82 -1.79 -20.32
CA GLU A 79 5.93 -3.05 -21.04
C GLU A 79 7.24 -3.78 -20.73
N TYR A 80 8.36 -3.07 -20.66
CA TYR A 80 9.64 -3.66 -20.27
C TYR A 80 9.58 -4.31 -18.88
N PHE A 81 8.99 -3.65 -17.88
CA PHE A 81 8.88 -4.23 -16.54
C PHE A 81 7.89 -5.40 -16.49
N VAL A 82 6.77 -5.32 -17.22
CA VAL A 82 5.85 -6.45 -17.38
C VAL A 82 6.62 -7.64 -17.96
N ASN A 83 7.29 -7.47 -19.10
CA ASN A 83 7.99 -8.58 -19.76
C ASN A 83 9.19 -9.10 -18.95
N LYS A 84 9.85 -8.25 -18.16
CA LYS A 84 11.02 -8.63 -17.36
C LYS A 84 10.68 -9.40 -16.09
N THR A 85 9.50 -9.19 -15.51
CA THR A 85 9.18 -9.78 -14.20
C THR A 85 8.54 -11.16 -14.33
N LYS A 86 8.96 -12.10 -13.47
CA LYS A 86 8.49 -13.50 -13.53
C LYS A 86 7.05 -13.66 -13.02
N TYR A 87 6.68 -12.89 -11.99
CA TYR A 87 5.39 -13.01 -11.32
C TYR A 87 4.57 -11.75 -11.55
N HIS A 88 3.32 -11.95 -11.95
CA HIS A 88 2.34 -10.92 -12.20
C HIS A 88 1.08 -11.21 -11.39
N TRP A 89 0.47 -10.15 -10.88
CA TRP A 89 -0.82 -10.25 -10.22
C TRP A 89 -1.68 -9.05 -10.54
N ILE A 90 -2.82 -9.31 -11.17
CA ILE A 90 -3.80 -8.29 -11.52
C ILE A 90 -4.90 -8.36 -10.48
N MET A 91 -5.06 -7.30 -9.70
CA MET A 91 -6.12 -7.23 -8.71
C MET A 91 -7.46 -6.97 -9.41
N ASN A 92 -8.51 -7.71 -9.03
CA ASN A 92 -9.85 -7.59 -9.65
C ASN A 92 -10.66 -6.35 -9.19
N PHE A 93 -10.13 -5.57 -8.24
CA PHE A 93 -10.64 -4.26 -7.83
C PHE A 93 -9.51 -3.36 -7.32
N CYS A 94 -9.74 -2.06 -7.18
CA CYS A 94 -8.84 -1.14 -6.50
C CYS A 94 -9.21 -1.03 -5.01
N ILE A 95 -8.33 -1.53 -4.14
CA ILE A 95 -8.55 -1.54 -2.70
C ILE A 95 -8.69 -0.13 -2.10
N CYS A 96 -7.93 0.84 -2.60
CA CYS A 96 -7.96 2.23 -2.13
C CYS A 96 -9.27 2.91 -2.53
N ARG A 97 -9.64 2.84 -3.82
CA ARG A 97 -10.87 3.46 -4.36
C ARG A 97 -12.12 2.86 -3.74
N ASP A 98 -12.15 1.54 -3.53
CA ASP A 98 -13.30 0.92 -2.86
C ASP A 98 -13.40 1.25 -1.37
N SER A 99 -12.26 1.43 -0.69
CA SER A 99 -12.25 1.84 0.72
C SER A 99 -12.74 3.28 0.91
N LEU A 100 -12.28 4.17 0.04
CA LEU A 100 -12.65 5.60 0.04
C LEU A 100 -13.99 5.90 -0.63
N LYS A 101 -14.62 4.91 -1.27
CA LYS A 101 -15.87 5.06 -2.02
C LYS A 101 -15.79 6.16 -3.09
N CYS A 102 -14.68 6.18 -3.82
CA CYS A 102 -14.50 7.08 -4.96
C CYS A 102 -15.60 6.83 -6.01
N GLU A 103 -16.17 7.91 -6.53
CA GLU A 103 -17.21 7.89 -7.57
C GLU A 103 -16.65 8.20 -8.97
N ASP A 104 -15.66 9.09 -9.04
CA ASP A 104 -15.06 9.54 -10.31
C ASP A 104 -14.02 8.57 -10.92
N TYR A 105 -13.72 7.47 -10.22
CA TYR A 105 -12.72 6.49 -10.64
C TYR A 105 -13.26 5.06 -10.50
N PRO A 106 -13.14 4.22 -11.54
CA PRO A 106 -13.69 2.87 -11.51
C PRO A 106 -13.00 2.02 -10.43
N ARG A 107 -13.83 1.41 -9.59
CA ARG A 107 -13.38 0.54 -8.49
C ARG A 107 -12.99 -0.85 -8.99
N GLN A 108 -13.49 -1.27 -10.14
CA GLN A 108 -13.16 -2.54 -10.79
C GLN A 108 -11.80 -2.54 -11.51
N LEU A 109 -11.16 -1.39 -11.67
CA LEU A 109 -9.79 -1.31 -12.22
C LEU A 109 -8.77 -1.39 -11.08
N GLY A 110 -8.28 -2.60 -10.81
CA GLY A 110 -7.23 -2.84 -9.82
C GLY A 110 -5.81 -2.58 -10.32
N CYS A 111 -4.85 -2.72 -9.42
CA CYS A 111 -3.43 -2.51 -9.73
C CYS A 111 -2.79 -3.80 -10.27
N LEU A 112 -1.79 -3.63 -11.14
CA LEU A 112 -0.85 -4.69 -11.50
C LEU A 112 0.31 -4.69 -10.49
N PHE A 113 0.52 -5.81 -9.82
CA PHE A 113 1.67 -6.07 -8.96
C PHE A 113 2.64 -7.00 -9.68
N MET A 114 3.93 -6.78 -9.48
CA MET A 114 5.00 -7.48 -10.20
C MET A 114 6.11 -7.91 -9.24
N GLY A 115 6.78 -9.02 -9.58
CA GLY A 115 7.96 -9.53 -8.86
C GLY A 115 7.63 -10.47 -7.69
N GLU A 116 8.67 -10.92 -6.99
CA GLU A 116 8.57 -11.93 -5.91
C GLU A 116 7.50 -11.65 -4.83
N PRO A 117 7.24 -10.40 -4.39
CA PRO A 117 6.23 -10.13 -3.37
C PRO A 117 4.81 -10.58 -3.75
N VAL A 118 4.51 -10.70 -5.04
CA VAL A 118 3.23 -11.18 -5.56
C VAL A 118 2.85 -12.56 -5.01
N VAL A 119 3.83 -13.44 -4.78
CA VAL A 119 3.60 -14.81 -4.31
C VAL A 119 2.92 -14.84 -2.93
N GLY A 120 3.02 -13.74 -2.16
CA GLY A 120 2.36 -13.60 -0.86
C GLY A 120 0.95 -13.02 -0.91
N ILE A 121 0.41 -12.68 -2.10
CA ILE A 121 -0.92 -12.10 -2.23
C ILE A 121 -1.98 -13.23 -2.15
N ASN A 122 -3.12 -12.94 -1.52
CA ASN A 122 -4.21 -13.90 -1.42
C ASN A 122 -4.87 -14.08 -2.81
N PRO A 123 -4.97 -15.33 -3.32
CA PRO A 123 -5.56 -15.60 -4.62
C PRO A 123 -7.01 -15.11 -4.78
N ALA A 124 -7.75 -14.87 -3.70
CA ALA A 124 -9.13 -14.39 -3.78
C ALA A 124 -9.27 -12.93 -4.28
N PHE A 125 -8.17 -12.19 -4.47
CA PHE A 125 -8.17 -10.79 -4.88
C PHE A 125 -7.87 -10.56 -6.38
N GLY A 126 -7.81 -11.61 -7.20
CA GLY A 126 -7.35 -11.53 -8.60
C GLY A 126 -7.43 -12.87 -9.29
#